data_AF-A0A2H0USZ6-F1
#
_entry.id   AF-A0A2H0USZ6-F1
#
_cell.length_a   1.000
_cell.length_b   1.000
_cell.length_c   1.000
_cell.angle_alpha   90.00
_cell.angle_beta   90.00
_cell.angle_gamma   90.00
#
_symmetry.space_group_name_H-M   'P 1'
#
loop_
_entity.id
_entity.type
_entity.pdbx_description
1 polymer ?
#
loop_
_entity_poly.entity_id
_entity_poly.type
_entity_poly.pdbx_seq_one_letter_code
_entity_poly.pdbx_strand_id
1 'polypeptide(L)'
;MLTESADTFIAIHEEVFEGKFLKPHLSFILDLSVQKAMERIMSRGEGFDHFAKQEKLEKIRVNYLELSRTLPDIIVMSAELKPKEIARTIWFYIQPLL
;
A
#
# COMPACT_ATOMS: atom_id res chain seq x y z
N MET A 1 4.42 8.93 15.60
CA MET A 1 3.01 8.65 15.26
C MET A 1 2.55 9.80 14.40
N LEU A 2 1.84 9.55 13.30
CA LEU A 2 1.06 10.60 12.65
C LEU A 2 -0.09 10.89 13.62
N THR A 3 0.05 11.96 14.41
CA THR A 3 -0.91 12.32 15.47
C THR A 3 -2.10 13.13 14.95
N GLU A 4 -2.08 13.49 13.66
CA GLU A 4 -3.15 14.21 12.99
C GLU A 4 -3.90 13.29 12.04
N SER A 5 -5.19 13.56 11.81
CA SER A 5 -6.02 12.76 10.91
C SER A 5 -5.50 12.86 9.47
N ALA A 6 -5.75 11.82 8.66
CA ALA A 6 -5.40 11.82 7.24
C ALA A 6 -5.96 13.06 6.51
N ASP A 7 -7.12 13.54 6.94
CA ASP A 7 -7.76 14.75 6.42
C ASP A 7 -6.92 16.02 6.62
N THR A 8 -6.23 16.17 7.76
CA THR A 8 -5.35 17.32 7.99
C THR A 8 -4.15 17.30 7.06
N PHE A 9 -3.56 16.12 6.84
CA PHE A 9 -2.47 15.98 5.86
C PHE A 9 -2.93 16.29 4.45
N ILE A 10 -4.11 15.81 4.06
CA ILE A 10 -4.70 16.12 2.75
C ILE A 10 -4.92 17.62 2.63
N ALA A 11 -5.49 18.28 3.65
CA ALA A 11 -5.73 19.72 3.63
C ALA A 11 -4.44 20.54 3.48
N ILE A 12 -3.37 20.16 4.21
CA ILE A 12 -2.05 20.79 4.05
C ILE A 12 -1.51 20.59 2.63
N HIS A 13 -1.68 19.39 2.06
CA HIS A 13 -1.27 19.14 0.68
C HIS A 13 -2.09 19.96 -0.32
N GLU A 14 -3.41 20.09 -0.14
CA GLU A 14 -4.24 20.94 -0.98
C GLU A 14 -3.80 22.41 -0.92
N GLU A 15 -3.45 22.91 0.27
CA GLU A 15 -2.95 24.28 0.46
C GLU A 15 -1.57 24.48 -0.19
N VAL A 16 -0.60 23.61 0.11
CA VAL A 16 0.78 23.71 -0.38
C VAL A 16 0.87 23.51 -1.89
N PHE A 17 0.06 22.61 -2.44
CA PHE A 17 0.08 22.29 -3.87
C PHE A 17 -0.98 23.07 -4.66
N GLU A 18 -1.69 24.03 -4.05
CA GLU A 18 -2.77 24.81 -4.69
C GLU A 18 -3.80 23.90 -5.40
N GLY A 19 -4.15 22.78 -4.77
CA GLY A 19 -5.03 21.76 -5.35
C GLY A 19 -4.46 20.96 -6.52
N LYS A 20 -3.16 21.09 -6.82
CA LYS A 20 -2.46 20.35 -7.89
C LYS A 20 -1.84 19.04 -7.39
N PHE A 21 -2.15 18.61 -6.18
CA PHE A 21 -1.66 17.34 -5.66
C PHE A 21 -2.30 16.20 -6.45
N LEU A 22 -1.49 15.51 -7.27
CA LEU A 22 -1.96 14.39 -8.08
C LEU A 22 -2.34 13.22 -7.16
N LYS A 23 -3.61 12.82 -7.25
CA LYS A 23 -4.15 11.65 -6.55
C LYS A 23 -4.35 10.52 -7.55
N PRO A 24 -4.03 9.27 -7.18
CA PRO A 24 -4.40 8.12 -8.01
C PRO A 24 -5.92 8.03 -8.14
N HIS A 25 -6.42 7.72 -9.34
CA HIS A 25 -7.83 7.38 -9.55
C HIS A 25 -8.22 6.06 -8.86
N LEU A 26 -7.24 5.17 -8.69
CA LEU A 26 -7.40 3.87 -8.05
C LEU A 26 -6.04 3.42 -7.52
N SER A 27 -6.00 2.90 -6.29
CA SER A 27 -4.80 2.36 -5.66
C SER A 27 -5.02 0.90 -5.26
N PHE A 28 -4.00 0.06 -5.42
CA PHE A 28 -4.03 -1.34 -5.01
C PHE A 28 -3.06 -1.58 -3.86
N ILE A 29 -3.56 -2.12 -2.75
CA ILE A 29 -2.73 -2.60 -1.65
C ILE A 29 -2.61 -4.11 -1.78
N LEU A 30 -1.39 -4.56 -2.05
CA LEU A 30 -1.00 -5.97 -2.10
C LEU A 30 -0.67 -6.45 -0.68
N ASP A 31 -1.67 -6.91 0.06
CA ASP A 31 -1.49 -7.37 1.43
C ASP A 31 -0.73 -8.69 1.48
N LEU A 32 0.43 -8.68 2.14
CA LEU A 32 1.29 -9.84 2.33
C LEU A 32 1.59 -9.99 3.82
N SER A 33 1.55 -11.23 4.32
CA SER A 33 2.04 -11.51 5.66
C SER A 33 3.52 -11.13 5.78
N VAL A 34 3.88 -10.52 6.92
CA VAL A 34 5.26 -10.05 7.16
C VAL A 34 6.25 -11.20 7.03
N GLN A 35 5.90 -12.39 7.51
CA GLN A 35 6.70 -13.60 7.33
C GLN A 35 7.03 -13.87 5.85
N LYS A 36 6.01 -13.91 4.97
CA LYS A 36 6.24 -14.12 3.53
C LYS A 36 7.01 -12.97 2.88
N ALA A 37 6.80 -11.74 3.34
CA ALA A 37 7.57 -10.59 2.86
C ALA A 37 9.07 -10.76 3.18
N MET A 38 9.38 -11.18 4.41
CA MET A 38 10.74 -11.44 4.87
C MET A 38 11.41 -12.56 4.08
N GLU A 39 10.70 -13.68 3.86
CA GLU A 39 11.18 -14.78 3.02
C GLU A 39 11.53 -14.30 1.60
N ARG A 40 10.67 -13.45 1.01
CA ARG A 40 10.91 -12.87 -0.33
C ARG A 40 12.11 -11.93 -0.34
N ILE A 41 12.28 -11.09 0.68
CA ILE A 41 13.44 -10.19 0.80
C ILE A 41 14.74 -11.00 0.89
N MET A 42 14.78 -12.00 1.79
CA MET A 42 15.94 -12.88 1.95
C MET A 42 16.30 -13.61 0.65
N SER A 43 15.30 -14.08 -0.10
CA SER A 43 15.52 -14.80 -1.36
C SER A 43 16.15 -13.95 -2.47
N ARG A 44 16.08 -12.61 -2.38
CA ARG A 44 16.63 -11.69 -3.39
C ARG A 44 18.11 -11.37 -3.18
N GLY A 45 18.71 -11.83 -2.07
CA GLY A 45 20.13 -11.58 -1.77
C GLY A 45 20.44 -10.15 -1.34
N GLU A 46 19.44 -9.28 -1.30
CA GLU A 46 19.50 -7.99 -0.63
C GLU A 46 19.45 -8.30 0.88
N GLY A 47 20.59 -8.24 1.57
CA GLY A 47 20.65 -8.45 3.02
C GLY A 47 19.62 -7.59 3.76
N PHE A 48 19.33 -7.92 5.02
CA PHE A 48 18.38 -7.16 5.84
C PHE A 48 18.82 -5.68 5.91
N ASP A 49 18.22 -4.83 5.07
CA ASP A 49 18.34 -3.39 5.22
C ASP A 49 17.77 -3.00 6.60
N HIS A 50 18.20 -1.88 7.16
CA HIS A 50 17.73 -1.33 8.44
C HIS A 50 16.19 -1.20 8.54
N PHE A 51 15.49 -1.28 7.41
CA PHE A 51 14.03 -1.26 7.27
C PHE A 51 13.35 -2.64 7.35
N ALA A 52 14.08 -3.74 7.20
CA ALA A 52 13.57 -5.12 7.22
C ALA A 52 13.48 -5.72 8.64
N LYS A 53 13.16 -4.93 9.66
CA LYS A 53 12.85 -5.47 11.00
C LYS A 53 11.39 -5.90 11.03
N GLN A 54 11.10 -7.13 11.43
CA GLN A 54 9.75 -7.71 11.44
C GLN A 54 8.70 -6.78 12.10
N GLU A 55 8.98 -6.27 13.29
CA GLU A 55 8.08 -5.37 14.03
C GLU A 55 7.76 -4.08 13.22
N LYS A 56 8.74 -3.57 12.47
CA LYS A 56 8.55 -2.38 11.63
C LYS A 56 7.64 -2.70 10.44
N LEU A 57 7.81 -3.86 9.82
CA LEU A 57 6.96 -4.31 8.72
C LEU A 57 5.53 -4.59 9.18
N GLU A 58 5.33 -5.11 10.40
CA GLU A 58 4.02 -5.27 11.01
C GLU A 58 3.32 -3.92 11.17
N LYS A 59 4.01 -2.92 11.73
CA LYS A 59 3.49 -1.55 11.83
C LYS A 59 3.16 -0.95 10.46
N ILE A 60 4.04 -1.13 9.48
CA ILE A 60 3.82 -0.65 8.11
C ILE A 60 2.55 -1.29 7.51
N ARG A 61 2.40 -2.61 7.64
CA ARG A 61 1.22 -3.34 7.16
C ARG A 61 -0.05 -2.82 7.81
N VAL A 62 -0.07 -2.66 9.13
CA VAL A 62 -1.22 -2.12 9.86
C VAL A 62 -1.60 -0.73 9.34
N ASN A 63 -0.63 0.17 9.19
CA ASN A 63 -0.89 1.53 8.69
C ASN A 63 -1.48 1.53 7.27
N TYR A 64 -0.96 0.69 6.35
CA TYR A 64 -1.53 0.57 5.00
C TYR A 64 -2.98 0.04 5.02
N LEU A 65 -3.27 -0.94 5.88
CA LEU A 65 -4.61 -1.47 6.03
C LEU A 65 -5.56 -0.47 6.68
N GLU A 66 -5.09 0.34 7.62
CA GLU A 66 -5.87 1.45 8.19
C GLU A 66 -6.18 2.52 7.13
N LEU A 67 -5.20 2.91 6.31
CA LEU A 67 -5.40 3.85 5.20
C LEU A 67 -6.45 3.35 4.20
N SER A 68 -6.49 2.04 3.93
CA SER A 68 -7.51 1.46 3.04
C SER A 68 -8.95 1.56 3.58
N ARG A 69 -9.11 1.79 4.88
CA ARG A 69 -10.43 1.94 5.53
C ARG A 69 -10.86 3.40 5.61
N THR A 70 -9.91 4.32 5.55
CA THR A 70 -10.17 5.76 5.71
C THR A 70 -10.21 6.50 4.38
N LEU A 71 -9.47 6.04 3.37
CA LEU A 71 -9.41 6.68 2.05
C LEU A 71 -10.26 5.93 1.02
N PRO A 72 -10.93 6.65 0.10
CA PRO A 72 -11.66 6.04 -1.00
C PRO A 72 -10.70 5.45 -2.05
N ASP A 73 -11.26 4.69 -2.99
CA ASP A 73 -10.56 4.22 -4.20
C ASP A 73 -9.31 3.37 -3.94
N ILE A 74 -9.31 2.64 -2.81
CA ILE A 74 -8.29 1.65 -2.46
C ILE A 74 -8.89 0.25 -2.52
N ILE A 75 -8.23 -0.64 -3.27
CA ILE A 75 -8.56 -2.06 -3.33
C ILE A 75 -7.47 -2.85 -2.63
N VAL A 76 -7.84 -3.57 -1.58
CA VAL A 76 -6.94 -4.50 -0.88
C VAL A 76 -7.06 -5.90 -1.49
N MET A 77 -5.93 -6.52 -1.80
CA MET A 77 -5.89 -7.88 -2.33
C MET A 77 -4.76 -8.70 -1.72
N SER A 78 -5.00 -10.01 -1.54
CA SER A 78 -3.99 -10.91 -1.01
C SER A 78 -2.86 -11.14 -2.01
N ALA A 79 -1.65 -10.77 -1.61
CA ALA A 79 -0.41 -11.00 -2.33
C ALA A 79 0.20 -12.40 -2.05
N GLU A 80 -0.53 -13.24 -1.32
CA GLU A 80 -0.18 -14.64 -1.10
C GLU A 80 -0.48 -15.52 -2.33
N LEU A 81 -1.34 -15.04 -3.22
CA LEU A 81 -1.68 -15.68 -4.50
C LEU A 81 -0.49 -15.65 -5.48
N LYS A 82 -0.59 -16.44 -6.56
CA LYS A 82 0.42 -16.43 -7.62
C LYS A 82 0.34 -15.11 -8.39
N PRO A 83 1.47 -14.58 -8.91
CA PRO A 83 1.48 -13.32 -9.66
C PRO A 83 0.47 -13.25 -10.81
N LYS A 84 0.22 -14.37 -11.51
CA LYS A 84 -0.78 -14.45 -12.60
C LYS A 84 -2.21 -14.21 -12.10
N GLU A 85 -2.54 -14.68 -10.91
CA GLU A 85 -3.87 -14.51 -10.31
C GLU A 85 -4.07 -13.07 -9.87
N ILE A 86 -3.05 -12.49 -9.21
CA ILE A 86 -3.04 -11.08 -8.82
C ILE A 86 -3.20 -10.18 -10.05
N ALA A 87 -2.43 -10.42 -11.11
CA ALA A 87 -2.52 -9.66 -12.36
C ALA A 87 -3.91 -9.75 -13.00
N ARG A 88 -4.55 -10.93 -12.98
CA ARG A 88 -5.92 -11.10 -13.47
C ARG A 88 -6.92 -10.27 -12.66
N THR A 89 -6.77 -10.24 -11.34
CA THR A 89 -7.62 -9.43 -10.47
C THR A 89 -7.43 -7.94 -10.71
N ILE A 90 -6.18 -7.47 -10.83
CA ILE A 90 -5.89 -6.07 -11.18
C ILE A 90 -6.52 -5.71 -12.53
N TRP A 91 -6.37 -6.57 -13.54
CA TRP A 91 -6.96 -6.35 -14.86
C TRP A 91 -8.48 -6.23 -14.82
N PHE A 92 -9.16 -7.07 -14.02
CA PHE A 92 -10.61 -6.99 -13.83
C PHE A 92 -11.09 -5.61 -13.37
N TYR A 93 -10.33 -4.93 -12.50
CA TYR A 93 -10.66 -3.59 -12.02
C TYR A 93 -10.26 -2.48 -12.99
N ILE A 94 -9.18 -2.66 -13.75
CA ILE A 94 -8.67 -1.63 -14.68
C ILE A 94 -9.41 -1.65 -16.02
N GLN A 95 -9.74 -2.83 -16.56
CA GLN A 95 -10.33 -2.97 -17.89
C GLN A 95 -11.59 -2.09 -18.12
N PRO A 96 -12.53 -1.96 -17.16
CA PRO A 96 -13.71 -1.10 -17.34
C PRO A 96 -13.41 0.41 -17.36
N LEU A 97 -12.19 0.83 -17.00
CA LEU A 97 -11.75 2.22 -16.91
C LEU A 97 -11.01 2.71 -18.17
N LEU A 98 -10.76 1.81 -19.13
CA LEU A 98 -10.09 2.08 -20.40
C LEU A 98 -11.13 2.29 -21.52
#